data_AF-X1M8G8-F1
#
_entry.id   AF-X1M8G8-F1
#
_cell.length_a   1.000
_cell.length_b   1.000
_cell.length_c   1.000
_cell.angle_alpha   90.00
_cell.angle_beta   90.00
_cell.angle_gamma   90.00
#
_symmetry.space_group_name_H-M   'P 1'
#
loop_
_entity.id
_entity.type
_entity.pdbx_description
1 polymer ?
#
loop_
_entity_poly.entity_id
_entity_poly.type
_entity_poly.pdbx_seq_one_letter_code
_entity_poly.pdbx_strand_id
1 'polypeptide(L)'
;MSQNMYITSYDLRLEEINRTLGIKTEVMFCTLPGETFASLIRRVCITNVSKKSLEVEVIDGLPIIIPYYLTNNDMKNESNLRQAWMSVENYKTIPFYKIKVLPYDTPETLFVEGGNFYLNFDFNIDKKINFSKVIVEPAVVFGSATGLTYPENFFEEGFSIPEKQVNVGTTPCGFGYKKITLGSGEFNTTYTLVGNSNKYEKLTRFVKNILSKKYIINKIDENEKLIESLKNPIFCSSSFREFGLYCGQTFMDNFLRGGYPVALGNNRHVFYVYSRKHGDLEREYNFFQIDATNFSQGNSNFRDVNQNRRNDV
;
A
#
# COMPACT_ATOMS: atom_id res chain seq x y z
N MET A 1 18.24 -21.10 4.32
CA MET A 1 17.18 -20.10 4.11
C MET A 1 17.40 -19.50 2.75
N SER A 2 16.35 -19.26 1.96
CA SER A 2 16.46 -18.60 0.64
C SER A 2 15.56 -17.38 0.64
N GLN A 3 16.07 -16.25 0.15
CA GLN A 3 15.34 -15.00 0.02
C GLN A 3 15.52 -14.47 -1.39
N ASN A 4 14.41 -14.19 -2.07
CA ASN A 4 14.39 -13.65 -3.42
C ASN A 4 13.56 -12.37 -3.45
N MET A 5 14.02 -11.39 -4.22
CA MET A 5 13.29 -10.16 -4.50
C MET A 5 13.10 -10.04 -6.01
N TYR A 6 11.85 -9.86 -6.43
CA TYR A 6 11.48 -9.66 -7.82
C TYR A 6 10.89 -8.26 -7.96
N ILE A 7 11.49 -7.46 -8.84
CA ILE A 7 11.06 -6.10 -9.11
C ILE A 7 10.59 -6.04 -10.56
N THR A 8 9.39 -5.52 -10.77
CA THR A 8 8.88 -5.17 -12.09
C THR A 8 8.48 -3.69 -12.09
N SER A 9 8.05 -3.17 -13.24
CA SER A 9 7.51 -1.80 -13.30
C SER A 9 6.15 -1.66 -12.59
N TYR A 10 5.47 -2.77 -12.28
CA TYR A 10 4.08 -2.79 -11.81
C TYR A 10 3.89 -3.42 -10.42
N ASP A 11 4.84 -4.23 -9.96
CA ASP A 11 4.80 -4.86 -8.64
C ASP A 11 6.19 -5.08 -8.02
N LEU A 12 6.19 -5.29 -6.71
CA LEU A 12 7.33 -5.79 -5.95
C LEU A 12 6.92 -7.12 -5.31
N ARG A 13 7.73 -8.16 -5.46
CA ARG A 13 7.52 -9.46 -4.79
C ARG A 13 8.74 -9.85 -3.98
N LEU A 14 8.48 -10.25 -2.73
CA LEU A 14 9.46 -10.80 -1.80
C LEU A 14 9.09 -12.25 -1.52
N GLU A 15 10.06 -13.14 -1.62
CA GLU A 15 9.88 -14.56 -1.36
C GLU A 15 10.92 -15.02 -0.34
N GLU A 16 10.46 -15.72 0.69
CA GLU A 16 11.31 -16.36 1.67
C GLU A 16 10.94 -17.84 1.84
N ILE A 17 11.94 -18.72 1.82
CA ILE A 17 11.78 -20.14 2.10
C ILE A 17 12.61 -20.50 3.34
N ASN A 18 11.92 -20.76 4.44
CA ASN A 18 12.48 -21.28 5.67
C ASN A 18 12.28 -22.79 5.74
N ARG A 19 13.31 -23.55 5.33
CA ARG A 19 13.28 -25.02 5.32
C ARG A 19 13.27 -25.64 6.73
N THR A 20 13.77 -24.94 7.74
CA THR A 20 13.76 -25.41 9.14
C THR A 20 12.34 -25.42 9.70
N LEU A 21 11.57 -24.36 9.42
CA LEU A 21 10.15 -24.28 9.80
C LEU A 21 9.22 -24.98 8.81
N GLY A 22 9.69 -25.27 7.59
CA GLY A 22 8.87 -25.85 6.53
C GLY A 22 7.87 -24.87 5.94
N ILE A 23 8.16 -23.56 5.98
CA ILE A 23 7.27 -22.49 5.54
C ILE A 23 7.91 -21.71 4.38
N LYS A 24 7.10 -21.45 3.35
CA LYS A 24 7.38 -20.46 2.31
C LYS A 24 6.43 -19.28 2.48
N THR A 25 6.97 -18.07 2.47
CA THR A 25 6.20 -16.82 2.53
C THR A 25 6.46 -16.00 1.27
N GLU A 26 5.39 -15.57 0.62
CA GLU A 26 5.45 -14.69 -0.56
C GLU A 26 4.63 -13.43 -0.28
N VAL A 27 5.26 -12.26 -0.39
CA VAL A 27 4.63 -10.95 -0.22
C VAL A 27 4.68 -10.22 -1.55
N MET A 28 3.54 -9.76 -2.05
CA MET A 28 3.43 -8.95 -3.26
C MET A 28 2.83 -7.58 -2.92
N PHE A 29 3.35 -6.52 -3.54
CA PHE A 29 2.81 -5.17 -3.48
C PHE A 29 2.51 -4.65 -4.89
N CYS A 30 1.31 -4.13 -5.11
CA CYS A 30 0.96 -3.41 -6.33
C CYS A 30 -0.10 -2.33 -6.05
N THR A 31 -0.32 -1.41 -6.98
CA THR A 31 -1.36 -0.40 -6.81
C THR A 31 -2.77 -0.96 -7.06
N LEU A 32 -3.79 -0.30 -6.53
CA LEU A 32 -5.20 -0.54 -6.88
C LEU A 32 -5.63 0.46 -7.97
N PRO A 33 -5.59 0.09 -9.26
CA PRO A 33 -5.91 1.01 -10.34
C PRO A 33 -7.42 1.22 -10.49
N GLY A 34 -7.81 2.36 -11.05
CA GLY A 34 -9.19 2.61 -11.52
C GLY A 34 -10.24 2.81 -10.43
N GLU A 35 -9.83 3.04 -9.18
CA GLU A 35 -10.75 3.32 -8.07
C GLU A 35 -10.77 4.80 -7.68
N THR A 36 -11.86 5.23 -7.06
CA THR A 36 -12.06 6.64 -6.63
C THR A 36 -11.26 7.03 -5.39
N PHE A 37 -10.45 6.12 -4.88
CA PHE A 37 -9.59 6.31 -3.72
C PHE A 37 -8.24 5.62 -3.98
N ALA A 38 -7.17 6.13 -3.38
CA ALA A 38 -5.85 5.57 -3.56
C ALA A 38 -5.63 4.39 -2.61
N SER A 39 -5.11 3.26 -3.10
CA SER A 39 -4.75 2.13 -2.25
C SER A 39 -3.61 1.30 -2.84
N LEU A 40 -2.79 0.76 -1.94
CA LEU A 40 -1.83 -0.29 -2.21
C LEU A 40 -2.45 -1.64 -1.85
N ILE A 41 -2.39 -2.58 -2.79
CA ILE A 41 -2.69 -3.98 -2.57
C ILE A 41 -1.41 -4.64 -2.07
N ARG A 42 -1.51 -5.29 -0.92
CA ARG A 42 -0.48 -6.19 -0.41
C ARG A 42 -1.06 -7.60 -0.29
N ARG A 43 -0.42 -8.59 -0.88
CA ARG A 43 -0.84 -10.00 -0.83
C ARG A 43 0.22 -10.83 -0.13
N VAL A 44 -0.16 -11.57 0.90
CA VAL A 44 0.71 -12.53 1.58
C VAL A 44 0.21 -13.94 1.34
N CYS A 45 1.06 -14.79 0.79
CA CYS A 45 0.81 -16.21 0.66
C CYS A 45 1.77 -16.98 1.57
N ILE A 46 1.22 -17.78 2.47
CA ILE A 46 1.99 -18.68 3.35
C ILE A 46 1.70 -20.10 2.88
N THR A 47 2.74 -20.83 2.51
CA THR A 47 2.67 -22.20 1.98
C THR A 47 3.45 -23.15 2.89
N ASN A 48 2.84 -24.29 3.23
CA ASN A 48 3.52 -25.37 3.93
C ASN A 48 4.29 -26.22 2.93
N VAL A 49 5.62 -26.13 2.97
CA VAL A 49 6.53 -26.90 2.11
C VAL A 49 7.04 -28.17 2.80
N SER A 50 6.57 -28.46 4.01
CA SER A 50 6.88 -29.68 4.75
C SER A 50 5.93 -30.83 4.37
N LYS A 51 6.24 -32.04 4.85
CA LYS A 51 5.39 -33.23 4.68
C LYS A 51 4.31 -33.38 5.75
N LYS A 52 4.34 -32.56 6.81
CA LYS A 52 3.42 -32.66 7.96
C LYS A 52 2.45 -31.49 7.95
N SER A 53 1.29 -31.66 8.56
CA SER A 53 0.39 -30.54 8.84
C SER A 53 1.06 -29.57 9.82
N LEU A 54 0.86 -28.27 9.61
CA LEU A 54 1.38 -27.19 10.46
C LEU A 54 0.23 -26.34 10.99
N GLU A 55 0.27 -26.04 12.29
CA GLU A 55 -0.52 -24.97 12.88
C GLU A 55 0.36 -23.71 12.94
N VAL A 56 -0.08 -22.63 12.32
CA VAL A 56 0.67 -21.39 12.19
C VAL A 56 -0.17 -20.24 12.71
N GLU A 57 0.36 -19.57 13.73
CA GLU A 57 -0.18 -18.31 14.23
C GLU A 57 0.60 -17.16 13.58
N VAL A 58 -0.12 -16.18 13.02
CA VAL A 58 0.45 -15.17 12.13
C VAL A 58 -0.06 -13.78 12.51
N ILE A 59 0.86 -12.84 12.63
CA ILE A 59 0.63 -11.40 12.64
C ILE A 59 1.33 -10.81 11.42
N ASP A 60 0.58 -10.06 10.60
CA ASP A 60 1.08 -9.49 9.36
C ASP A 60 0.51 -8.09 9.11
N GLY A 61 1.36 -7.13 8.72
CA GLY A 61 0.93 -5.75 8.55
C GLY A 61 2.03 -4.71 8.68
N LEU A 62 1.66 -3.53 9.18
CA LEU A 62 2.50 -2.35 9.30
C LEU A 62 2.67 -1.96 10.78
N PRO A 63 3.91 -1.84 11.29
CA PRO A 63 4.17 -1.46 12.68
C PRO A 63 3.78 -0.01 12.99
N ILE A 64 3.73 0.85 11.97
CA ILE A 64 3.32 2.25 12.07
C ILE A 64 2.41 2.56 10.89
N ILE A 65 1.27 3.20 11.16
CA ILE A 65 0.41 3.83 10.16
C ILE A 65 0.28 5.29 10.54
N ILE A 66 0.66 6.18 9.63
CA ILE A 66 0.51 7.63 9.82
C ILE A 66 -0.95 8.01 9.59
N PRO A 67 -1.65 8.59 10.59
CA PRO A 67 -3.00 9.07 10.40
C PRO A 67 -3.10 10.17 9.34
N TYR A 68 -4.26 10.23 8.69
CA TYR A 68 -4.54 11.28 7.71
C TYR A 68 -4.45 12.67 8.32
N TYR A 69 -4.08 13.63 7.48
CA TYR A 69 -3.82 15.05 7.78
C TYR A 69 -2.45 15.35 8.39
N LEU A 70 -1.69 14.36 8.85
CA LEU A 70 -0.31 14.59 9.27
C LEU A 70 0.61 14.73 8.05
N THR A 71 1.44 15.77 8.09
CA THR A 71 2.43 16.06 7.06
C THR A 71 3.80 15.49 7.43
N ASN A 72 4.70 15.42 6.44
CA ASN A 72 6.09 15.06 6.70
C ASN A 72 6.78 16.05 7.68
N ASN A 73 6.40 17.33 7.64
CA ASN A 73 6.93 18.34 8.56
C ASN A 73 6.51 18.06 10.00
N ASP A 74 5.23 17.72 10.22
CA ASP A 74 4.71 17.34 11.53
C ASP A 74 5.47 16.15 12.11
N MET A 75 5.73 15.13 11.28
CA MET A 75 6.43 13.92 11.70
C MET A 75 7.93 14.15 11.96
N LYS A 76 8.59 15.02 11.21
CA LYS A 76 10.02 15.30 11.39
C LYS A 76 10.29 16.21 12.60
N ASN A 77 9.43 17.20 12.85
CA ASN A 77 9.72 18.26 13.81
C ASN A 77 8.91 18.15 15.12
N GLU A 78 7.73 17.51 15.08
CA GLU A 78 6.76 17.57 16.17
C GLU A 78 6.08 16.22 16.46
N SER A 79 6.69 15.09 16.05
CA SER A 79 6.05 13.77 16.11
C SER A 79 5.42 13.45 17.47
N ASN A 80 6.15 13.64 18.58
CA ASN A 80 5.66 13.39 19.93
C ASN A 80 4.43 14.23 20.30
N LEU A 81 4.42 15.52 19.93
CA LEU A 81 3.28 16.39 20.16
C LEU A 81 2.07 15.92 19.34
N ARG A 82 2.32 15.57 18.07
CA ARG A 82 1.28 15.16 17.10
C ARG A 82 0.66 13.82 17.46
N GLN A 83 1.35 12.95 18.19
CA GLN A 83 0.79 11.67 18.70
C GLN A 83 -0.48 11.88 19.52
N ALA A 84 -0.56 12.95 20.32
CA ALA A 84 -1.73 13.24 21.14
C ALA A 84 -3.03 13.43 20.31
N TRP A 85 -2.89 13.80 19.04
CA TRP A 85 -4.01 14.03 18.12
C TRP A 85 -4.33 12.83 17.23
N MET A 86 -3.43 11.86 17.14
CA MET A 86 -3.62 10.64 16.37
C MET A 86 -4.80 9.83 16.93
N SER A 87 -5.62 9.32 16.02
CA SER A 87 -6.74 8.45 16.39
C SER A 87 -7.06 7.41 15.33
N VAL A 88 -7.63 6.31 15.78
CA VAL A 88 -8.16 5.23 14.95
C VAL A 88 -9.64 5.06 15.27
N GLU A 89 -10.47 5.44 14.31
CA GLU A 89 -11.91 5.18 14.33
C GLU A 89 -12.20 3.79 13.74
N ASN A 90 -13.34 3.21 14.09
CA ASN A 90 -13.87 1.98 13.49
C ASN A 90 -12.93 0.75 13.51
N TYR A 91 -11.94 0.69 14.41
CA TYR A 91 -10.92 -0.37 14.47
C TYR A 91 -11.46 -1.80 14.66
N LYS A 92 -12.70 -1.93 15.16
CA LYS A 92 -13.40 -3.23 15.27
C LYS A 92 -13.92 -3.76 13.92
N THR A 93 -13.96 -2.89 12.90
CA THR A 93 -14.45 -3.19 11.56
C THR A 93 -13.35 -2.87 10.54
N ILE A 94 -13.36 -1.65 9.99
CA ILE A 94 -12.34 -1.15 9.10
C ILE A 94 -11.63 0.01 9.80
N PRO A 95 -10.42 -0.20 10.36
CA PRO A 95 -9.62 0.85 10.95
C PRO A 95 -9.47 2.06 10.01
N PHE A 96 -9.83 3.23 10.54
CA PHE A 96 -9.78 4.51 9.83
C PHE A 96 -8.95 5.51 10.65
N TYR A 97 -7.79 5.86 10.12
CA TYR A 97 -6.72 6.60 10.80
C TYR A 97 -6.77 8.07 10.39
N LYS A 98 -7.02 8.94 11.36
CA LYS A 98 -7.12 10.39 11.18
C LYS A 98 -6.81 11.12 12.47
N ILE A 99 -6.50 12.41 12.37
CA ILE A 99 -6.43 13.27 13.56
C ILE A 99 -7.84 13.64 14.05
N LYS A 100 -8.01 13.81 15.37
CA LYS A 100 -9.32 14.15 15.96
C LYS A 100 -9.77 15.59 15.68
N VAL A 101 -8.83 16.53 15.77
CA VAL A 101 -9.09 17.98 15.69
C VAL A 101 -8.00 18.59 14.83
N LEU A 102 -8.36 19.54 13.96
CA LEU A 102 -7.37 20.26 13.20
C LEU A 102 -6.50 21.11 14.14
N PRO A 103 -5.17 21.09 13.97
CA PRO A 103 -4.23 21.76 14.86
C PRO A 103 -4.09 23.25 14.52
N TYR A 104 -5.17 23.90 14.08
CA TYR A 104 -5.16 25.32 13.79
C TYR A 104 -5.48 26.09 15.06
N ASP A 105 -4.72 27.15 15.30
CA ASP A 105 -5.00 28.14 16.34
C ASP A 105 -6.15 29.06 15.90
N THR A 106 -7.30 28.43 15.64
CA THR A 106 -8.54 29.09 15.22
C THR A 106 -9.69 28.55 16.06
N PRO A 107 -10.67 29.40 16.47
CA PRO A 107 -11.79 28.98 17.31
C PRO A 107 -12.77 28.01 16.61
N GLU A 108 -12.63 27.78 15.31
CA GLU A 108 -13.47 26.87 14.54
C GLU A 108 -12.86 25.46 14.47
N THR A 109 -13.61 24.46 14.96
CA THR A 109 -13.27 23.04 14.78
C THR A 109 -13.72 22.58 13.41
N LEU A 110 -12.79 22.50 12.45
CA LEU A 110 -13.04 21.86 11.16
C LEU A 110 -12.92 20.33 11.30
N PHE A 111 -13.95 19.60 10.91
CA PHE A 111 -13.92 18.13 10.94
C PHE A 111 -13.19 17.58 9.73
N VAL A 112 -12.24 16.67 9.98
CA VAL A 112 -11.56 15.93 8.92
C VAL A 112 -12.43 14.74 8.51
N GLU A 113 -13.09 14.82 7.36
CA GLU A 113 -13.91 13.70 6.83
C GLU A 113 -13.05 12.55 6.27
N GLY A 114 -11.87 12.87 5.75
CA GLY A 114 -10.95 11.90 5.16
C GLY A 114 -10.16 11.09 6.19
N GLY A 115 -9.58 9.99 5.72
CA GLY A 115 -8.80 9.10 6.56
C GLY A 115 -7.97 8.12 5.76
N ASN A 116 -6.84 7.71 6.36
CA ASN A 116 -6.10 6.55 5.90
C ASN A 116 -6.82 5.31 6.42
N PHE A 117 -6.71 4.18 5.73
CA PHE A 117 -7.39 2.95 6.15
C PHE A 117 -6.46 1.75 6.05
N TYR A 118 -6.79 0.74 6.85
CA TYR A 118 -6.15 -0.57 6.83
C TYR A 118 -7.23 -1.64 6.80
N LEU A 119 -7.24 -2.45 5.74
CA LEU A 119 -8.22 -3.51 5.55
C LEU A 119 -7.49 -4.82 5.31
N ASN A 120 -7.54 -5.75 6.27
CA ASN A 120 -6.92 -7.07 6.16
C ASN A 120 -8.00 -8.16 6.11
N PHE A 121 -7.94 -8.99 5.08
CA PHE A 121 -8.96 -10.00 4.83
C PHE A 121 -8.42 -11.16 4.01
N ASP A 122 -9.11 -12.29 4.12
CA ASP A 122 -8.99 -13.41 3.22
C ASP A 122 -10.36 -13.80 2.67
N PHE A 123 -10.40 -14.92 1.95
CA PHE A 123 -11.63 -15.48 1.42
C PHE A 123 -11.80 -16.88 1.95
N ASN A 124 -12.95 -17.14 2.57
CA ASN A 124 -13.29 -18.47 3.03
C ASN A 124 -13.56 -19.43 1.85
N ILE A 125 -13.87 -20.70 2.14
CA ILE A 125 -14.19 -21.73 1.14
C ILE A 125 -15.35 -21.30 0.23
N ASP A 126 -16.35 -20.59 0.79
CA ASP A 126 -17.51 -20.05 0.06
C ASP A 126 -17.20 -18.78 -0.75
N LYS A 127 -15.92 -18.35 -0.83
CA LYS A 127 -15.46 -17.12 -1.48
C LYS A 127 -16.04 -15.83 -0.90
N LYS A 128 -16.62 -15.88 0.31
CA LYS A 128 -17.03 -14.71 1.06
C LYS A 128 -15.81 -14.08 1.74
N ILE A 129 -15.86 -12.76 1.88
CA ILE A 129 -14.81 -12.03 2.59
C ILE A 129 -14.84 -12.43 4.06
N ASN A 130 -13.67 -12.74 4.59
CA ASN A 130 -13.46 -12.96 6.01
C ASN A 130 -12.40 -11.96 6.49
N PHE A 131 -12.82 -11.03 7.35
CA PHE A 131 -11.94 -9.99 7.88
C PHE A 131 -11.14 -10.51 9.06
N SER A 132 -9.85 -10.22 9.10
CA SER A 132 -8.99 -10.57 10.23
C SER A 132 -9.27 -9.65 11.42
N LYS A 133 -9.02 -10.14 12.64
CA LYS A 133 -8.99 -9.27 13.82
C LYS A 133 -7.78 -8.34 13.67
N VAL A 134 -8.03 -7.02 13.66
CA VAL A 134 -6.97 -6.03 13.46
C VAL A 134 -6.42 -5.53 14.79
N ILE A 135 -5.10 -5.45 14.87
CA ILE A 135 -4.36 -4.81 15.95
C ILE A 135 -3.97 -3.41 15.47
N VAL A 136 -4.35 -2.40 16.26
CA VAL A 136 -4.10 -0.98 15.99
C VAL A 136 -3.17 -0.33 17.02
N GLU A 137 -2.91 -1.02 18.12
CA GLU A 137 -2.01 -0.60 19.19
C GLU A 137 -0.68 -1.38 19.10
N PRO A 138 0.47 -0.73 18.82
CA PRO A 138 1.74 -1.45 18.69
C PRO A 138 2.13 -2.23 19.94
N ALA A 139 1.85 -1.70 21.13
CA ALA A 139 2.18 -2.32 22.41
C ALA A 139 1.51 -3.69 22.60
N VAL A 140 0.40 -3.98 21.91
CA VAL A 140 -0.23 -5.31 21.94
C VAL A 140 0.71 -6.36 21.36
N VAL A 141 1.48 -6.04 20.31
CA VAL A 141 2.41 -6.96 19.64
C VAL A 141 3.81 -6.88 20.24
N PHE A 142 4.29 -5.66 20.48
CA PHE A 142 5.70 -5.40 20.81
C PHE A 142 5.97 -5.22 22.31
N GLY A 143 4.94 -5.17 23.16
CA GLY A 143 5.13 -4.98 24.59
C GLY A 143 5.86 -3.67 24.91
N SER A 144 6.98 -3.79 25.61
CA SER A 144 7.84 -2.67 26.00
C SER A 144 8.84 -2.26 24.92
N ALA A 145 9.01 -3.08 23.87
CA ALA A 145 9.94 -2.83 22.78
C ALA A 145 9.47 -1.69 21.86
N THR A 146 9.83 -0.46 22.22
CA THR A 146 9.54 0.76 21.44
C THR A 146 10.22 0.81 20.07
N GLY A 147 11.25 -0.02 19.85
CA GLY A 147 11.93 -0.15 18.56
C GLY A 147 11.10 -0.87 17.48
N LEU A 148 10.00 -1.54 17.86
CA LEU A 148 9.12 -2.29 16.95
C LEU A 148 9.85 -3.37 16.12
N THR A 149 10.99 -3.86 16.62
CA THR A 149 11.83 -4.86 15.95
C THR A 149 11.62 -6.27 16.47
N TYR A 150 11.19 -6.42 17.73
CA TYR A 150 10.99 -7.71 18.38
C TYR A 150 9.60 -7.78 19.03
N PRO A 151 8.70 -8.67 18.58
CA PRO A 151 7.32 -8.71 19.05
C PRO A 151 7.21 -9.48 20.39
N GLU A 152 7.61 -8.83 21.50
CA GLU A 152 7.69 -9.43 22.84
C GLU A 152 6.41 -10.21 23.21
N ASN A 153 5.27 -9.53 23.20
CA ASN A 153 3.99 -10.13 23.60
C ASN A 153 3.53 -11.24 22.66
N PHE A 154 3.87 -11.18 21.37
CA PHE A 154 3.48 -12.24 20.44
C PHE A 154 4.22 -13.55 20.70
N PHE A 155 5.44 -13.47 21.24
CA PHE A 155 6.21 -14.65 21.63
C PHE A 155 5.83 -15.18 23.02
N GLU A 156 5.01 -14.48 23.79
CA GLU A 156 4.50 -14.99 25.06
C GLU A 156 3.45 -16.09 24.85
N GLU A 157 3.41 -17.06 25.76
CA GLU A 157 2.39 -18.09 25.74
C GLU A 157 1.00 -17.49 25.97
N GLY A 158 0.04 -17.85 25.10
CA GLY A 158 -1.34 -17.39 25.25
C GLY A 158 -1.60 -15.98 24.70
N PHE A 159 -0.80 -15.51 23.74
CA PHE A 159 -1.06 -14.26 23.02
C PHE A 159 -2.54 -14.12 22.64
N SER A 160 -3.12 -12.98 23.01
CA SER A 160 -4.50 -12.66 22.68
C SER A 160 -4.64 -11.17 22.42
N ILE A 161 -5.52 -10.84 21.48
CA ILE A 161 -5.81 -9.44 21.16
C ILE A 161 -6.90 -8.97 22.12
N PRO A 162 -6.65 -7.91 22.92
CA PRO A 162 -7.64 -7.40 23.86
C PRO A 162 -8.89 -6.87 23.13
N GLU A 163 -10.04 -6.96 23.80
CA GLU A 163 -11.31 -6.47 23.27
C GLU A 163 -11.37 -4.94 23.09
N LYS A 164 -10.56 -4.23 23.89
CA LYS A 164 -10.34 -2.79 23.79
C LYS A 164 -8.85 -2.55 23.59
N GLN A 165 -8.53 -1.75 22.59
CA GLN A 165 -7.18 -1.30 22.27
C GLN A 165 -7.11 0.21 22.46
N VAL A 166 -5.96 0.73 22.84
CA VAL A 166 -5.70 2.16 22.84
C VAL A 166 -5.71 2.64 21.39
N ASN A 167 -6.72 3.44 21.06
CA ASN A 167 -6.97 3.91 19.70
C ASN A 167 -6.82 5.42 19.55
N VAL A 168 -6.27 6.11 20.55
CA VAL A 168 -6.12 7.57 20.59
C VAL A 168 -4.83 7.94 21.33
N GLY A 169 -4.21 9.06 20.96
CA GLY A 169 -3.08 9.63 21.70
C GLY A 169 -1.78 8.85 21.58
N THR A 170 -1.70 7.90 20.66
CA THR A 170 -0.54 7.04 20.41
C THR A 170 -0.33 6.87 18.91
N THR A 171 0.91 6.59 18.50
CA THR A 171 1.21 6.21 17.11
C THR A 171 0.61 4.84 16.83
N PRO A 172 -0.36 4.71 15.92
CA PRO A 172 -1.06 3.45 15.72
C PRO A 172 -0.32 2.55 14.73
N CYS A 173 -0.65 1.26 14.77
CA CYS A 173 -0.22 0.26 13.80
C CYS A 173 -1.42 -0.28 13.00
N GLY A 174 -1.16 -1.21 12.09
CA GLY A 174 -2.21 -2.02 11.47
C GLY A 174 -1.67 -3.42 11.20
N PHE A 175 -2.07 -4.39 12.02
CA PHE A 175 -1.75 -5.79 11.80
C PHE A 175 -3.01 -6.65 11.71
N GLY A 176 -3.05 -7.54 10.74
CA GLY A 176 -4.01 -8.64 10.71
C GLY A 176 -3.47 -9.82 11.50
N TYR A 177 -4.30 -10.39 12.36
CA TYR A 177 -3.99 -11.60 13.10
C TYR A 177 -4.85 -12.77 12.64
N LYS A 178 -4.22 -13.95 12.57
CA LYS A 178 -4.92 -15.20 12.26
C LYS A 178 -4.21 -16.42 12.82
N LYS A 179 -4.97 -17.49 13.03
CA LYS A 179 -4.48 -18.87 13.21
C LYS A 179 -4.92 -19.70 12.01
N ILE A 180 -4.00 -20.42 11.40
CA ILE A 180 -4.27 -21.26 10.23
C ILE A 180 -3.69 -22.65 10.44
N THR A 181 -4.39 -23.67 9.96
CA THR A 181 -3.87 -25.03 9.83
C THR A 181 -3.60 -25.29 8.35
N LEU A 182 -2.38 -25.71 8.02
CA LEU A 182 -1.94 -25.97 6.65
C LEU A 182 -1.47 -27.42 6.52
N GLY A 183 -2.16 -28.21 5.70
CA GLY A 183 -1.69 -29.51 5.25
C GLY A 183 -0.43 -29.41 4.37
N SER A 184 0.18 -30.55 4.06
CA SER A 184 1.38 -30.59 3.20
C SER A 184 1.07 -30.02 1.81
N GLY A 185 1.82 -29.00 1.38
CA GLY A 185 1.61 -28.31 0.11
C GLY A 185 0.44 -27.32 0.10
N GLU A 186 -0.34 -27.21 1.17
CA GLU A 186 -1.43 -26.24 1.27
C GLU A 186 -0.89 -24.83 1.52
N PHE A 187 -1.69 -23.84 1.11
CA PHE A 187 -1.37 -22.44 1.26
C PHE A 187 -2.58 -21.63 1.73
N ASN A 188 -2.31 -20.52 2.39
CA ASN A 188 -3.31 -19.53 2.74
C ASN A 188 -2.87 -18.15 2.23
N THR A 189 -3.79 -17.45 1.56
CA THR A 189 -3.55 -16.12 1.01
C THR A 189 -4.39 -15.08 1.73
N THR A 190 -3.71 -14.06 2.27
CA THR A 190 -4.32 -12.88 2.89
C THR A 190 -4.02 -11.65 2.03
N TYR A 191 -4.99 -10.75 1.93
CA TYR A 191 -4.86 -9.46 1.27
C TYR A 191 -4.96 -8.34 2.31
N THR A 192 -4.13 -7.33 2.15
CA THR A 192 -4.21 -6.07 2.87
C THR A 192 -4.38 -4.94 1.86
N LEU A 193 -5.42 -4.12 2.03
CA LEU A 193 -5.54 -2.83 1.36
C LEU A 193 -5.15 -1.74 2.36
N VAL A 194 -4.13 -0.95 2.01
CA VAL A 194 -3.73 0.24 2.76
C VAL A 194 -3.88 1.42 1.83
N GLY A 195 -4.57 2.47 2.27
CA GLY A 195 -4.90 3.56 1.36
C GLY A 195 -5.47 4.78 2.05
N ASN A 196 -5.96 5.71 1.23
CA ASN A 196 -6.59 6.94 1.68
C ASN A 196 -7.96 7.08 1.01
N SER A 197 -8.97 7.44 1.81
CA SER A 197 -10.32 7.78 1.31
C SER A 197 -10.76 9.13 1.87
N ASN A 198 -11.47 9.91 1.08
CA ASN A 198 -12.06 11.17 1.53
C ASN A 198 -13.27 11.01 2.46
N LYS A 199 -13.91 9.84 2.49
CA LYS A 199 -15.04 9.51 3.38
C LYS A 199 -15.05 8.03 3.75
N TYR A 200 -15.43 7.71 4.98
CA TYR A 200 -15.53 6.33 5.47
C TYR A 200 -16.67 5.54 4.78
N GLU A 201 -17.76 6.20 4.43
CA GLU A 201 -18.94 5.61 3.78
C GLU A 201 -18.61 5.08 2.37
N LYS A 202 -17.70 5.74 1.66
CA LYS A 202 -17.24 5.26 0.34
C LYS A 202 -16.47 3.95 0.48
N LEU A 203 -15.59 3.86 1.47
CA LEU A 203 -14.81 2.66 1.74
C LEU A 203 -15.71 1.50 2.14
N THR A 204 -16.65 1.71 3.06
CA THR A 204 -17.60 0.67 3.48
C THR A 204 -18.52 0.22 2.35
N ARG A 205 -18.97 1.14 1.49
CA ARG A 205 -19.74 0.81 0.28
C ARG A 205 -18.93 -0.02 -0.70
N PHE A 206 -17.66 0.33 -0.93
CA PHE A 206 -16.75 -0.44 -1.77
C PHE A 206 -16.58 -1.87 -1.24
N VAL A 207 -16.30 -2.01 0.05
CA VAL A 207 -16.10 -3.31 0.70
C VAL A 207 -17.37 -4.18 0.62
N LYS A 208 -18.55 -3.58 0.81
CA LYS A 208 -19.82 -4.32 0.80
C LYS A 208 -20.27 -4.73 -0.61
N ASN A 209 -20.07 -3.86 -1.61
CA ASN A 209 -20.73 -4.00 -2.91
C ASN A 209 -19.79 -4.41 -4.05
N ILE A 210 -18.48 -4.19 -3.91
CA ILE A 210 -17.51 -4.33 -5.01
C ILE A 210 -16.44 -5.37 -4.66
N LEU A 211 -15.90 -5.30 -3.44
CA LEU A 211 -14.80 -6.16 -3.04
C LEU A 211 -15.22 -7.64 -3.10
N SER A 212 -14.43 -8.42 -3.83
CA SER A 212 -14.62 -9.87 -3.96
C SER A 212 -13.30 -10.52 -4.40
N LYS A 213 -13.21 -11.84 -4.28
CA LYS A 213 -12.01 -12.59 -4.68
C LYS A 213 -11.67 -12.36 -6.15
N LYS A 214 -12.69 -12.42 -7.02
CA LYS A 214 -12.53 -12.18 -8.46
C LYS A 214 -12.09 -10.74 -8.72
N TYR A 215 -12.71 -9.78 -8.04
CA TYR A 215 -12.38 -8.37 -8.21
C TYR A 215 -10.91 -8.09 -7.88
N ILE A 216 -10.40 -8.57 -6.74
CA ILE A 216 -9.01 -8.24 -6.35
C ILE A 216 -7.97 -8.90 -7.26
N ILE A 217 -8.21 -10.14 -7.70
CA ILE A 217 -7.34 -10.83 -8.66
C ILE A 217 -7.34 -10.09 -10.00
N ASN A 218 -8.52 -9.66 -10.47
CA ASN A 218 -8.63 -8.88 -11.69
C ASN A 218 -7.92 -7.53 -11.57
N LYS A 219 -7.95 -6.87 -10.41
CA LYS A 219 -7.26 -5.59 -10.21
C LYS A 219 -5.74 -5.71 -10.23
N ILE A 220 -5.19 -6.83 -9.76
CA ILE A 220 -3.76 -7.13 -9.86
C ILE A 220 -3.35 -7.31 -11.33
N ASP A 221 -4.13 -8.07 -12.11
CA ASP A 221 -3.92 -8.26 -13.55
C ASP A 221 -4.13 -6.96 -14.36
N GLU A 222 -5.14 -6.16 -14.00
CA GLU A 222 -5.39 -4.83 -14.57
C GLU A 222 -4.20 -3.89 -14.34
N ASN A 223 -3.61 -3.90 -13.15
CA ASN A 223 -2.43 -3.10 -12.81
C ASN A 223 -1.22 -3.46 -13.69
N GLU A 224 -0.95 -4.76 -13.86
CA GLU A 224 0.10 -5.25 -14.76
C GLU A 224 -0.16 -4.79 -16.20
N LYS A 225 -1.34 -5.09 -16.74
CA LYS A 225 -1.70 -4.74 -18.12
C LYS A 225 -1.66 -3.24 -18.38
N LEU A 226 -2.14 -2.43 -17.43
CA LEU A 226 -2.12 -0.98 -17.54
C LEU A 226 -0.69 -0.47 -17.65
N ILE A 227 0.18 -0.86 -16.72
CA ILE A 227 1.56 -0.36 -16.68
C ILE A 227 2.37 -0.88 -17.88
N GLU A 228 2.20 -2.14 -18.27
CA GLU A 228 2.82 -2.67 -19.49
C GLU A 228 2.35 -1.92 -20.73
N SER A 229 1.05 -1.60 -20.83
CA SER A 229 0.51 -0.87 -21.98
C SER A 229 1.09 0.53 -22.15
N LEU A 230 1.46 1.20 -21.04
CA LEU A 230 2.09 2.51 -21.08
C LEU A 230 3.51 2.48 -21.66
N LYS A 231 4.14 1.30 -21.73
CA LYS A 231 5.48 1.12 -22.32
C LYS A 231 5.45 0.74 -23.80
N ASN A 232 4.28 0.41 -24.35
CA ASN A 232 4.11 -0.01 -25.74
C ASN A 232 4.69 0.96 -26.80
N PRO A 233 4.66 2.30 -26.63
CA PRO A 233 5.22 3.22 -27.63
C PRO A 233 6.70 2.97 -27.95
N ILE A 234 7.46 2.35 -27.05
CA ILE A 234 8.87 2.01 -27.24
C ILE A 234 9.13 0.50 -27.27
N PHE A 235 8.12 -0.30 -27.62
CA PHE A 235 8.25 -1.76 -27.65
C PHE A 235 9.52 -2.18 -28.37
N CYS A 236 10.39 -2.87 -27.64
CA CYS A 236 11.68 -3.30 -28.11
C CYS A 236 11.77 -4.83 -28.02
N SER A 237 11.96 -5.47 -29.18
CA SER A 237 12.30 -6.88 -29.26
C SER A 237 13.76 -7.01 -29.67
N SER A 238 14.56 -7.64 -28.82
CA SER A 238 15.98 -7.87 -29.08
C SER A 238 16.41 -9.22 -28.53
N SER A 239 17.57 -9.72 -28.94
CA SER A 239 18.18 -10.93 -28.37
C SER A 239 18.60 -10.76 -26.91
N PHE A 240 18.66 -9.52 -26.40
CA PHE A 240 18.99 -9.19 -25.02
C PHE A 240 17.73 -8.70 -24.30
N ARG A 241 17.17 -9.56 -23.44
CA ARG A 241 15.95 -9.26 -22.69
C ARG A 241 16.11 -7.99 -21.83
N GLU A 242 17.29 -7.82 -21.25
CA GLU A 242 17.68 -6.71 -20.39
C GLU A 242 17.55 -5.37 -21.13
N PHE A 243 17.94 -5.34 -22.40
CA PHE A 243 17.82 -4.14 -23.23
C PHE A 243 16.36 -3.76 -23.47
N GLY A 244 15.49 -4.74 -23.77
CA GLY A 244 14.06 -4.48 -23.94
C GLY A 244 13.40 -3.96 -22.66
N LEU A 245 13.73 -4.54 -21.50
CA LEU A 245 13.26 -4.07 -20.20
C LEU A 245 13.76 -2.65 -19.89
N TYR A 246 15.03 -2.37 -20.18
CA TYR A 246 15.63 -1.06 -20.02
C TYR A 246 14.93 0.01 -20.86
N CYS A 247 14.62 -0.27 -22.14
CA CYS A 247 13.88 0.65 -23.00
C CYS A 247 12.50 0.99 -22.42
N GLY A 248 11.75 -0.02 -21.98
CA GLY A 248 10.42 0.18 -21.39
C GLY A 248 10.48 1.00 -20.10
N GLN A 249 11.40 0.67 -19.19
CA GLN A 249 11.54 1.37 -17.91
C GLN A 249 11.99 2.82 -18.11
N THR A 250 12.99 3.07 -18.95
CA THR A 250 13.50 4.42 -19.23
C THR A 250 12.45 5.31 -19.87
N PHE A 251 11.61 4.77 -20.76
CA PHE A 251 10.47 5.50 -21.29
C PHE A 251 9.43 5.83 -20.21
N MET A 252 9.17 4.88 -19.30
CA MET A 252 8.26 5.12 -18.17
C MET A 252 8.75 6.26 -17.27
N ASP A 253 10.03 6.23 -16.89
CA ASP A 253 10.65 7.28 -16.08
C ASP A 253 10.65 8.63 -16.81
N ASN A 254 10.81 8.63 -18.14
CA ASN A 254 10.75 9.81 -18.97
C ASN A 254 9.37 10.48 -18.93
N PHE A 255 8.29 9.73 -19.18
CA PHE A 255 6.94 10.30 -19.17
C PHE A 255 6.44 10.61 -17.76
N LEU A 256 6.88 9.88 -16.72
CA LEU A 256 6.51 10.22 -15.34
C LEU A 256 7.10 11.58 -14.91
N ARG A 257 8.19 12.02 -15.54
CA ARG A 257 8.81 13.34 -15.30
C ARG A 257 8.33 14.42 -16.28
N GLY A 258 8.16 14.08 -17.56
CA GLY A 258 7.75 15.01 -18.63
C GLY A 258 6.25 15.07 -18.92
N GLY A 259 5.52 14.03 -18.54
CA GLY A 259 4.12 13.78 -18.87
C GLY A 259 3.95 12.80 -20.03
N TYR A 260 2.83 12.11 -20.06
CA TYR A 260 2.38 11.26 -21.15
C TYR A 260 1.46 12.07 -22.09
N PRO A 261 1.73 12.11 -23.41
CA PRO A 261 0.94 12.90 -24.35
C PRO A 261 -0.43 12.24 -24.65
N VAL A 262 -1.50 13.00 -24.49
CA VAL A 262 -2.89 12.61 -24.82
C VAL A 262 -3.46 13.60 -25.83
N ALA A 263 -3.87 13.10 -26.99
CA ALA A 263 -4.48 13.90 -28.04
C ALA A 263 -5.97 14.14 -27.77
N LEU A 264 -6.41 15.40 -27.86
CA LEU A 264 -7.78 15.84 -27.63
C LEU A 264 -8.34 16.57 -28.85
N GLY A 265 -9.68 16.55 -28.98
CA GLY A 265 -10.39 17.29 -30.01
C GLY A 265 -10.03 16.87 -31.44
N ASN A 266 -10.00 15.57 -31.72
CA ASN A 266 -9.55 14.99 -33.00
C ASN A 266 -8.11 15.39 -33.37
N ASN A 267 -7.17 15.19 -32.43
CA ASN A 267 -5.74 15.49 -32.60
C ASN A 267 -5.39 16.98 -32.81
N ARG A 268 -6.29 17.90 -32.43
CA ARG A 268 -6.02 19.35 -32.49
C ARG A 268 -5.13 19.85 -31.36
N HIS A 269 -5.20 19.19 -30.20
CA HIS A 269 -4.47 19.59 -29.00
C HIS A 269 -3.78 18.38 -28.37
N VAL A 270 -2.53 18.54 -27.93
CA VAL A 270 -1.81 17.54 -27.15
C VAL A 270 -1.75 18.03 -25.70
N PHE A 271 -2.27 17.23 -24.78
CA PHE A 271 -2.25 17.50 -23.35
C PHE A 271 -1.37 16.47 -22.65
N TYR A 272 -0.49 16.92 -21.76
CA TYR A 272 0.42 16.04 -21.03
C TYR A 272 -0.14 15.73 -19.65
N VAL A 273 -0.29 14.45 -19.33
CA VAL A 273 -0.83 13.95 -18.05
C VAL A 273 0.21 13.14 -17.29
N TYR A 274 0.02 12.92 -15.99
CA TYR A 274 0.86 12.07 -15.12
C TYR A 274 2.28 12.59 -14.83
N SER A 275 2.64 13.79 -15.30
CA SER A 275 3.94 14.40 -14.99
C SER A 275 4.02 14.77 -13.51
N ARG A 276 5.16 14.53 -12.88
CA ARG A 276 5.49 15.04 -11.54
C ARG A 276 6.96 15.41 -11.42
N LYS A 277 7.29 16.24 -10.42
CA LYS A 277 8.68 16.49 -10.04
C LYS A 277 9.28 15.19 -9.50
N HIS A 278 10.55 14.97 -9.79
CA HIS A 278 11.34 13.81 -9.38
C HIS A 278 11.89 14.03 -7.96
N GLY A 279 10.98 14.23 -7.02
CA GLY A 279 11.26 14.21 -5.59
C GLY A 279 11.05 12.81 -5.04
N ASP A 280 11.92 12.42 -4.11
CA ASP A 280 11.89 11.13 -3.42
C ASP A 280 12.72 11.25 -2.12
N LEU A 281 12.89 10.15 -1.39
CA LEU A 281 13.66 10.15 -0.14
C LEU A 281 15.16 10.40 -0.34
N GLU A 282 15.71 10.15 -1.53
CA GLU A 282 17.12 10.44 -1.88
C GLU A 282 17.28 11.89 -2.37
N ARG A 283 16.20 12.52 -2.84
CA ARG A 283 16.14 13.89 -3.35
C ARG A 283 15.16 14.75 -2.56
N GLU A 284 15.35 14.80 -1.24
CA GLU A 284 14.40 15.50 -0.34
C GLU A 284 14.27 17.01 -0.60
N TYR A 285 15.24 17.64 -1.27
CA TYR A 285 15.19 19.04 -1.72
C TYR A 285 14.18 19.27 -2.86
N ASN A 286 13.72 18.21 -3.53
CA ASN A 286 12.70 18.29 -4.57
C ASN A 286 11.32 18.00 -3.97
N PHE A 287 10.59 19.04 -3.57
CA PHE A 287 9.18 18.89 -3.23
C PHE A 287 8.37 18.43 -4.45
N PHE A 288 7.69 17.29 -4.34
CA PHE A 288 6.80 16.76 -5.38
C PHE A 288 5.37 16.62 -4.85
N GLN A 289 4.42 16.73 -5.78
CA GLN A 289 3.00 16.53 -5.51
C GLN A 289 2.41 15.68 -6.63
N ILE A 290 1.50 14.78 -6.25
CA ILE A 290 0.70 13.99 -7.18
C ILE A 290 -0.74 14.17 -6.75
N ASP A 291 -1.52 14.87 -7.57
CA ASP A 291 -2.94 15.07 -7.28
C ASP A 291 -3.71 13.76 -7.41
N ALA A 292 -4.67 13.55 -6.51
CA ALA A 292 -5.56 12.38 -6.52
C ALA A 292 -6.68 12.54 -7.56
N THR A 293 -6.32 12.76 -8.83
CA THR A 293 -7.23 12.92 -9.97
C THR A 293 -6.88 11.97 -11.11
N ASN A 294 -7.84 11.70 -12.00
CA ASN A 294 -7.66 10.78 -13.14
C ASN A 294 -6.59 11.24 -14.14
N PHE A 295 -6.27 12.53 -14.14
CA PHE A 295 -5.25 13.15 -14.98
C PHE A 295 -4.30 13.95 -14.09
N SER A 296 -3.71 13.26 -13.12
CA SER A 296 -2.84 13.87 -12.13
C SER A 296 -1.71 14.66 -12.80
N GLN A 297 -1.41 15.82 -12.24
CA GLN A 297 -0.29 16.66 -12.64
C GLN A 297 0.44 17.11 -11.38
N GLY A 298 1.75 17.30 -11.50
CA GLY A 298 2.61 17.84 -10.49
C GLY A 298 3.45 18.97 -11.04
N ASN A 299 4.14 19.67 -10.14
CA ASN A 299 5.13 20.67 -10.48
C ASN A 299 6.29 20.08 -11.29
N SER A 300 6.96 20.88 -12.12
CA SER A 300 8.19 20.45 -12.82
C SER A 300 9.00 21.66 -13.30
N ASN A 301 10.30 21.46 -13.56
CA ASN A 301 11.17 22.54 -14.04
C ASN A 301 11.14 22.62 -15.57
N PHE A 302 11.19 23.84 -16.12
CA PHE A 302 11.14 24.09 -17.57
C PHE A 302 12.12 23.24 -18.38
N ARG A 303 13.40 23.22 -17.99
CA ARG A 303 14.43 22.44 -18.69
C ARG A 303 14.14 20.94 -18.67
N ASP A 304 13.75 20.42 -17.51
CA ASP A 304 13.56 18.98 -17.32
C ASP A 304 12.39 18.49 -18.18
N VAL A 305 11.27 19.21 -18.17
CA VAL A 305 10.10 18.93 -19.02
C VAL A 305 10.46 18.94 -20.51
N ASN A 306 11.17 19.97 -20.97
CA ASN A 306 11.53 20.10 -22.39
C ASN A 306 12.52 19.01 -22.83
N GLN A 307 13.44 18.60 -21.96
CA GLN A 307 14.32 17.48 -22.23
C GLN A 307 13.55 16.16 -22.33
N ASN A 308 12.60 15.93 -21.43
CA ASN A 308 11.81 14.70 -21.46
C ASN A 308 10.93 14.62 -22.69
N ARG A 309 10.26 15.71 -23.08
CA ARG A 309 9.33 15.77 -24.22
C ARG A 309 10.01 15.84 -25.59
N ARG A 310 11.35 15.85 -25.64
CA ARG A 310 12.09 15.86 -26.90
C ARG A 310 11.87 14.58 -27.71
N ASN A 311 11.51 13.49 -27.05
CA ASN A 311 11.11 12.23 -27.68
C ASN A 311 9.78 12.32 -28.45
N ASP A 312 8.97 13.35 -28.19
CA ASP A 312 7.65 13.54 -28.78
C ASP A 312 7.68 14.44 -30.05
N VAL A 313 8.87 14.93 -30.43
CA VAL A 313 9.15 15.78 -31.60
C VAL A 313 9.83 14.97 -32.71
#